data_AF-A0A1H0JCF1-F1
#
_entry.id   AF-A0A1H0JCF1-F1
#
_cell.length_a   1.000
_cell.length_b   1.000
_cell.length_c   1.000
_cell.angle_alpha   90.00
_cell.angle_beta   90.00
_cell.angle_gamma   90.00
#
_symmetry.space_group_name_H-M   'P 1'
#
loop_
_entity.id
_entity.type
_entity.pdbx_description
1 polymer ?
#
loop_
_entity_poly.entity_id
_entity_poly.type
_entity_poly.pdbx_seq_one_letter_code
_entity_poly.pdbx_strand_id
1 'polypeptide(L)'
;MAAQALQLQSQVEAMSRKIQNDETIIEQLTYEIAILKRHKFAKRSEQISPAQGCLLDDLLDTDLEAIEAELKQLLPASPQAEPRQSPKRAPLPPQFHAR
;
A
#
# COMPACT_ATOMS: atom_id res chain seq x y z
N MET A 1 1.79 -45.01 -5.93
CA MET A 1 0.95 -44.13 -6.76
C MET A 1 -0.15 -43.44 -5.95
N ALA A 2 -1.11 -44.16 -5.34
CA ALA A 2 -2.22 -43.53 -4.59
C ALA A 2 -1.78 -42.64 -3.41
N ALA A 3 -0.80 -43.07 -2.61
CA ALA A 3 -0.30 -42.29 -1.47
C ALA A 3 0.39 -40.97 -1.90
N GLN A 4 1.06 -40.97 -3.05
CA GLN A 4 1.73 -39.78 -3.60
C GLN A 4 0.70 -38.78 -4.15
N ALA A 5 -0.39 -39.26 -4.75
CA ALA A 5 -1.50 -38.42 -5.18
C ALA A 5 -2.19 -37.73 -3.99
N LEU A 6 -2.40 -38.46 -2.89
CA LEU A 6 -2.99 -37.91 -1.67
C LEU A 6 -2.08 -36.87 -1.01
N GLN A 7 -0.76 -37.12 -0.98
CA GLN A 7 0.22 -36.16 -0.50
C GLN A 7 0.18 -34.85 -1.33
N LEU A 8 0.18 -34.96 -2.66
CA LEU A 8 0.12 -33.79 -3.54
C LEU A 8 -1.20 -33.02 -3.37
N GLN A 9 -2.33 -33.70 -3.22
CA GLN A 9 -3.61 -33.04 -2.93
C GLN A 9 -3.57 -32.28 -1.60
N SER A 10 -3.05 -32.89 -0.53
CA SER A 10 -2.92 -32.22 0.76
C SER A 10 -2.02 -30.98 0.70
N GLN A 11 -0.96 -31.03 -0.11
CA GLN A 11 -0.05 -29.91 -0.31
C GLN A 11 -0.72 -28.78 -1.10
N VAL A 12 -1.46 -29.10 -2.16
CA VAL A 12 -2.23 -28.12 -2.93
C VAL A 12 -3.27 -27.44 -2.04
N GLU A 13 -4.02 -28.20 -1.23
CA GLU A 13 -5.00 -27.63 -0.31
C GLU A 13 -4.37 -26.71 0.74
N ALA A 14 -3.21 -27.10 1.29
CA ALA A 14 -2.47 -26.27 2.24
C ALA A 14 -1.99 -24.96 1.60
N MET A 15 -1.49 -25.03 0.36
CA MET A 15 -1.08 -23.84 -0.39
C MET A 15 -2.27 -22.95 -0.76
N SER A 16 -3.40 -23.52 -1.19
CA SER A 16 -4.61 -22.75 -1.49
C SER A 16 -5.14 -22.00 -0.27
N ARG A 17 -5.15 -22.63 0.90
CA ARG A 17 -5.53 -21.96 2.17
C ARG A 17 -4.56 -20.82 2.50
N LYS A 18 -3.26 -21.04 2.30
CA LYS A 18 -2.26 -20.00 2.51
C LYS A 18 -2.49 -18.80 1.58
N ILE A 19 -2.71 -19.05 0.29
CA ILE A 19 -2.97 -18.00 -0.71
C ILE A 19 -4.20 -17.18 -0.31
N GLN A 20 -5.30 -17.81 0.07
CA GLN A 20 -6.51 -17.11 0.50
C GLN A 20 -6.29 -16.22 1.74
N ASN A 21 -5.51 -16.71 2.70
CA ASN A 21 -5.15 -15.92 3.88
C ASN A 21 -4.26 -14.73 3.50
N ASP A 22 -3.25 -14.97 2.66
CA ASP A 22 -2.32 -13.93 2.20
C ASP A 22 -3.06 -12.85 1.39
N GLU A 23 -4.01 -13.23 0.52
CA GLU A 23 -4.88 -12.31 -0.22
C GLU A 23 -5.71 -11.43 0.71
N THR A 24 -6.31 -12.01 1.75
CA THR A 24 -7.11 -11.25 2.74
C THR A 24 -6.24 -10.23 3.49
N ILE A 25 -5.03 -10.62 3.88
CA ILE A 25 -4.08 -9.72 4.55
C ILE A 25 -3.64 -8.60 3.60
N ILE A 26 -3.37 -8.91 2.33
CA ILE A 26 -3.00 -7.90 1.32
C ILE A 26 -4.12 -6.86 1.15
N GLU A 27 -5.38 -7.30 1.07
CA GLU A 27 -6.53 -6.39 0.98
C GLU A 27 -6.63 -5.48 2.20
N GLN A 28 -6.48 -6.05 3.40
CA GLN A 28 -6.50 -5.28 4.65
C GLN A 28 -5.39 -4.23 4.70
N LEU A 29 -4.13 -4.63 4.47
CA LEU A 29 -2.98 -3.72 4.51
C LEU A 29 -3.10 -2.62 3.44
N THR A 30 -3.63 -2.96 2.26
CA THR A 30 -3.89 -2.00 1.18
C THR A 30 -4.89 -0.93 1.61
N TYR A 31 -5.97 -1.34 2.28
CA TYR A 31 -6.97 -0.42 2.82
C TYR A 31 -6.39 0.49 3.92
N GLU A 32 -5.59 -0.07 4.83
CA GLU A 32 -4.91 0.68 5.89
C GLU A 32 -3.96 1.73 5.32
N ILE A 33 -3.14 1.37 4.33
CA ILE A 33 -2.26 2.32 3.61
C ILE A 33 -3.08 3.46 2.99
N ALA A 34 -4.23 3.15 2.38
CA ALA A 34 -5.09 4.17 1.76
C ALA A 34 -5.65 5.16 2.80
N ILE A 35 -6.07 4.66 3.96
CA ILE A 35 -6.52 5.48 5.09
C ILE A 35 -5.39 6.37 5.60
N LEU A 36 -4.21 5.81 5.87
CA LEU A 36 -3.06 6.56 6.39
C LEU A 36 -2.64 7.67 5.43
N LYS A 37 -2.56 7.37 4.13
CA LYS A 37 -2.26 8.36 3.09
C LYS A 37 -3.32 9.46 3.06
N ARG A 38 -4.62 9.12 3.16
CA ARG A 38 -5.69 10.11 3.23
C ARG A 38 -5.52 11.02 4.45
N HIS A 39 -5.22 10.48 5.63
CA HIS A 39 -5.01 11.30 6.83
C HIS A 39 -3.78 12.21 6.71
N LYS A 40 -2.65 11.68 6.22
CA LYS A 40 -1.42 12.45 6.01
C LYS A 40 -1.65 13.63 5.06
N PHE A 41 -2.32 13.40 3.93
CA PHE A 41 -2.51 14.44 2.92
C PHE A 41 -3.72 15.35 3.17
N ALA A 42 -4.79 14.88 3.83
CA ALA A 42 -5.93 15.72 4.21
C ALA A 42 -5.58 16.70 5.34
N LYS A 43 -4.72 16.32 6.29
CA LYS A 43 -4.20 17.25 7.32
C LYS A 43 -3.33 18.36 6.72
N ARG A 44 -2.68 18.10 5.59
CA ARG A 44 -1.89 19.10 4.84
C ARG A 44 -2.78 20.11 4.09
N SER A 45 -4.04 19.78 3.81
CA SER A 45 -4.99 20.73 3.19
C SER A 45 -5.69 21.66 4.18
N GLU A 46 -5.73 21.33 5.47
CA GLU A 46 -6.38 22.12 6.53
C GLU A 46 -5.42 22.34 7.71
N GLN A 47 -4.57 23.36 7.59
CA GLN A 47 -3.83 24.07 8.65
C GLN A 47 -3.81 23.40 10.05
N ILE A 48 -2.89 22.44 10.26
CA ILE A 48 -2.38 22.11 11.61
C ILE A 48 -1.11 22.93 11.85
N SER A 49 -0.98 23.51 13.05
CA SER A 49 0.24 24.20 13.51
C SER A 49 1.50 23.38 13.18
N PRO A 50 2.51 23.95 12.48
CA PRO A 50 3.64 23.20 11.95
C PRO A 50 4.47 22.49 13.02
N ALA A 51 4.39 22.91 14.29
CA ALA A 51 5.12 22.30 15.40
C ALA A 51 4.45 21.03 15.98
N GLN A 52 3.14 20.81 15.75
CA GLN A 52 2.40 19.63 16.24
C GLN A 52 2.14 18.59 15.15
N GLY A 53 2.23 18.97 13.86
CA GLY A 53 2.13 18.03 12.74
C GLY A 53 3.33 17.10 12.62
N CYS A 54 4.55 17.58 12.89
CA CYS A 54 5.78 16.83 12.67
C CYS A 54 5.85 15.49 13.43
N LEU A 55 5.53 15.45 14.73
CA LEU A 55 5.59 14.20 15.49
C LEU A 55 4.58 13.16 14.99
N LEU A 56 3.40 13.61 14.54
CA LEU A 56 2.40 12.72 13.98
C LEU A 56 2.81 12.23 12.58
N ASP A 57 3.41 13.10 11.78
CA ASP A 57 3.91 12.74 10.44
C ASP A 57 5.03 11.68 10.52
N ASP A 58 5.97 11.83 11.45
CA ASP A 58 7.06 10.87 11.67
C ASP A 58 6.53 9.50 12.13
N LEU A 59 5.51 9.49 12.99
CA LEU A 59 4.87 8.25 13.47
C LEU A 59 4.13 7.55 12.33
N LEU A 60 3.37 8.32 11.53
CA LEU A 60 2.64 7.79 10.38
C LEU A 60 3.60 7.26 9.30
N ASP A 61 4.75 7.90 9.11
CA ASP A 61 5.77 7.43 8.17
C ASP A 61 6.42 6.14 8.63
N THR A 62 6.70 6.01 9.92
CA THR A 62 7.22 4.77 10.51
C THR A 62 6.24 3.61 10.33
N ASP A 63 4.95 3.82 10.64
CA ASP A 63 3.91 2.80 10.49
C ASP A 63 3.70 2.43 9.01
N LEU A 64 3.73 3.42 8.11
CA LEU A 64 3.62 3.19 6.68
C LEU A 64 4.77 2.33 6.15
N GLU A 65 6.01 2.63 6.57
CA GLU A 65 7.19 1.86 6.16
C GLU A 65 7.14 0.41 6.66
N ALA A 66 6.69 0.18 7.90
CA ALA A 66 6.53 -1.15 8.46
C ALA A 66 5.53 -1.99 7.65
N ILE A 67 4.35 -1.42 7.37
CA ILE A 67 3.31 -2.10 6.58
C ILE A 67 3.77 -2.36 5.14
N GLU A 68 4.44 -1.38 4.49
CA GLU A 68 4.97 -1.56 3.14
C GLU A 68 6.07 -2.63 3.08
N ALA A 69 6.84 -2.82 4.15
CA ALA A 69 7.84 -3.87 4.26
C ALA A 69 7.21 -5.26 4.41
N GLU A 70 6.19 -5.41 5.25
CA GLU A 70 5.43 -6.66 5.41
C GLU A 70 4.74 -7.06 4.10
N LEU A 71 4.11 -6.09 3.43
CA LEU A 71 3.44 -6.32 2.14
C LEU A 71 4.45 -6.79 1.07
N LYS A 72 5.65 -6.21 1.01
CA LYS A 72 6.72 -6.65 0.10
C LYS A 72 7.20 -8.09 0.37
N GLN A 73 7.14 -8.56 1.61
CA GLN A 73 7.55 -9.92 1.96
C GLN A 73 6.50 -10.96 1.57
N LEU A 74 5.22 -10.58 1.58
CA LEU A 74 4.09 -11.45 1.21
C LEU A 74 3.88 -11.51 -0.30
N LEU A 75 4.19 -10.43 -1.03
CA LEU A 75 4.11 -10.45 -2.49
C LEU A 75 5.21 -11.32 -3.11
N PRO A 76 4.89 -12.27 -4.01
CA PRO A 76 5.91 -12.91 -4.84
C PRO A 76 6.65 -11.84 -5.64
N ALA A 77 7.97 -12.01 -5.82
CA ALA A 77 8.87 -11.02 -6.41
C ALA A 77 8.22 -10.29 -7.61
N SER A 78 7.78 -9.06 -7.36
CA SER A 78 7.09 -8.27 -8.37
C SER A 78 8.07 -7.94 -9.50
N PRO A 79 7.71 -8.13 -10.78
CA PRO A 79 8.49 -7.58 -11.88
C PRO A 79 8.58 -6.07 -11.67
N GLN A 80 9.78 -5.51 -11.88
CA GLN A 80 10.11 -4.11 -11.61
C GLN A 80 8.94 -3.16 -11.87
N ALA A 81 8.57 -2.40 -10.84
CA ALA A 81 7.55 -1.37 -10.95
C ALA A 81 7.88 -0.46 -12.14
N GLU A 82 7.01 -0.46 -13.16
CA GLU A 82 7.16 0.42 -14.31
C GLU A 82 7.29 1.88 -13.82
N PRO A 83 8.13 2.69 -14.49
CA PRO A 83 8.39 4.06 -14.07
C PRO A 83 7.07 4.83 -14.04
N ARG A 84 6.62 5.18 -12.83
CA ARG A 84 5.43 6.00 -12.61
C ARG A 84 5.58 7.30 -13.41
N GLN A 85 4.81 7.44 -14.48
CA GLN A 85 4.74 8.70 -15.21
C GLN A 85 4.14 9.75 -14.28
N SER A 86 4.99 10.68 -13.83
CA SER A 86 4.53 11.87 -13.12
C SER A 86 3.56 12.62 -14.04
N PRO A 87 2.32 12.90 -13.64
CA PRO A 87 1.43 13.73 -14.42
C PRO A 87 2.08 15.10 -14.60
N LYS A 88 2.51 15.40 -15.83
CA LYS A 88 3.04 16.72 -16.18
C LYS A 88 1.88 17.71 -16.03
N ARG A 89 1.97 18.60 -15.04
CA ARG A 89 0.99 19.67 -14.87
C ARG A 89 1.07 20.58 -16.09
N ALA A 90 0.00 20.62 -16.89
CA ALA A 90 -0.13 21.61 -17.95
C ALA A 90 -0.15 23.01 -17.31
N PRO A 91 0.55 24.01 -17.89
CA PRO A 91 0.50 25.38 -17.38
C PRO A 91 -0.96 25.87 -17.39
N LEU A 92 -1.35 26.56 -16.32
CA LEU A 92 -2.70 27.10 -16.16
C LEU A 92 -2.99 28.03 -17.35
N PRO A 93 -4.07 27.79 -18.12
CA PRO A 93 -4.42 28.66 -19.24
C PRO A 93 -4.57 30.12 -18.77
N PRO A 94 -4.08 31.10 -19.55
CA PRO A 94 -3.98 32.51 -19.11
C PRO A 94 -5.33 33.16 -18.78
N GLN A 95 -6.45 32.56 -19.18
CA GLN A 95 -7.79 33.02 -18.83
C GLN A 95 -8.22 32.73 -17.38
N PHE A 96 -7.46 31.93 -16.64
CA PHE A 96 -7.71 31.67 -15.22
C PHE A 96 -6.67 32.39 -14.38
N HIS A 97 -6.98 33.61 -13.93
CA HIS A 97 -6.17 34.28 -12.91
C HIS A 97 -6.52 33.68 -11.55
N ALA A 98 -5.51 33.30 -10.76
CA ALA A 98 -5.71 32.90 -9.37
C ALA A 98 -6.26 34.12 -8.61
N ARG A 99 -7.49 34.00 -8.10
CA ARG A 99 -8.09 35.01 -7.23
C ARG A 99 -7.57 34.85 -5.81
#